data_AF-A0A972LFZ5-F1
#
_entry.id   AF-A0A972LFZ5-F1
#
_cell.length_a   1.000
_cell.length_b   1.000
_cell.length_c   1.000
_cell.angle_alpha   90.00
_cell.angle_beta   90.00
_cell.angle_gamma   90.00
#
_symmetry.space_group_name_H-M   'P 1'
#
loop_
_entity.id
_entity.type
_entity.pdbx_description
1 polymer ?
#
loop_
_entity_poly.entity_id
_entity_poly.type
_entity_poly.pdbx_seq_one_letter_code
_entity_poly.pdbx_strand_id
1 'polypeptide(L)'
;NFWIFRPSLIIGPGDGFTENIKELLRLGPVVPVPGSGNARFQPLSIDDWVRAFMKILKDTSACNEIYEFGGPGHLTYNEILQIIMKEMGIKKPLVHIPVGLVKAGIPLTYLFRKLGMKIPPVSAEQLNLLQRDNITDIDSMERLFGFKPEPFEKAIKKAV
;
A
#
# COMPACT_ATOMS: atom_id res chain seq x y z
N ASN A 1 -11.15 -14.63 -24.13
CA ASN A 1 -9.87 -13.95 -23.83
C ASN A 1 -9.97 -13.32 -22.47
N PHE A 2 -8.96 -13.51 -21.63
CA PHE A 2 -8.89 -12.89 -20.31
C PHE A 2 -7.53 -12.21 -20.11
N TRP A 3 -7.49 -11.26 -19.18
CA TRP A 3 -6.28 -10.62 -18.68
C TRP A 3 -6.29 -10.74 -17.16
N ILE A 4 -5.15 -11.09 -16.58
CA ILE A 4 -4.98 -11.11 -15.13
C ILE A 4 -4.06 -9.96 -14.75
N PHE A 5 -4.59 -8.98 -14.04
CA PHE A 5 -3.82 -7.86 -13.51
C PHE A 5 -3.44 -8.14 -12.06
N ARG A 6 -2.14 -8.08 -11.76
CA ARG A 6 -1.57 -8.27 -10.42
C ARG A 6 -0.79 -7.03 -10.02
N PRO A 7 -1.48 -5.94 -9.65
CA PRO A 7 -0.79 -4.79 -9.10
C PRO A 7 -0.25 -5.13 -7.71
N SER A 8 0.85 -4.49 -7.34
CA SER A 8 1.32 -4.43 -5.96
C SER A 8 0.39 -3.51 -5.14
N LEU A 9 0.87 -2.34 -4.73
CA LEU A 9 0.12 -1.38 -3.93
C LEU A 9 -0.19 -0.15 -4.78
N ILE A 10 -1.45 0.03 -5.17
CA ILE A 10 -1.86 1.23 -5.93
C ILE A 10 -2.15 2.36 -4.95
N ILE A 11 -1.53 3.53 -5.19
CA ILE A 11 -1.62 4.71 -4.34
C ILE A 11 -2.19 5.89 -5.14
N GLY A 12 -3.06 6.68 -4.51
CA GLY A 12 -3.67 7.85 -5.13
C GLY A 12 -4.66 8.55 -4.20
N PRO A 13 -5.24 9.68 -4.62
CA PRO A 13 -6.23 10.40 -3.84
C PRO A 13 -7.40 9.48 -3.42
N GLY A 14 -7.61 9.35 -2.10
CA GLY A 14 -8.68 8.51 -1.54
C GLY A 14 -8.42 7.00 -1.56
N ASP A 15 -7.18 6.55 -1.79
CA ASP A 15 -6.86 5.13 -1.71
C ASP A 15 -6.98 4.61 -0.26
N GLY A 16 -7.56 3.43 -0.10
CA GLY A 16 -7.88 2.88 1.22
C GLY A 16 -6.65 2.59 2.09
N PHE A 17 -5.49 2.32 1.49
CA PHE A 17 -4.27 2.01 2.26
C PHE A 17 -3.71 3.28 2.90
N THR A 18 -3.52 4.32 2.11
CA THR A 18 -3.05 5.64 2.56
C THR A 18 -4.04 6.25 3.53
N GLU A 19 -5.35 6.20 3.26
CA GLU A 19 -6.36 6.70 4.21
C GLU A 19 -6.28 6.00 5.57
N ASN A 20 -6.17 4.66 5.59
CA ASN A 20 -6.03 3.91 6.83
C ASN A 20 -4.75 4.29 7.60
N ILE A 21 -3.63 4.50 6.90
CA ILE A 21 -2.40 4.99 7.52
C ILE A 21 -2.59 6.41 8.05
N LYS A 22 -3.21 7.33 7.29
CA LYS A 22 -3.46 8.70 7.75
C LYS A 22 -4.34 8.74 9.00
N GLU A 23 -5.33 7.86 9.11
CA GLU A 23 -6.10 7.69 10.34
C GLU A 23 -5.23 7.17 11.47
N LEU A 24 -4.46 6.11 11.23
CA LEU A 24 -3.54 5.51 12.21
C LEU A 24 -2.55 6.53 12.77
N LEU A 25 -1.92 7.32 11.89
CA LEU A 25 -0.89 8.30 12.25
C LEU A 25 -1.44 9.45 13.09
N ARG A 26 -2.74 9.73 13.05
CA ARG A 26 -3.39 10.74 13.90
C ARG A 26 -3.69 10.24 15.31
N LEU A 27 -3.70 8.92 15.52
CA LEU A 27 -3.97 8.32 16.82
C LEU A 27 -2.73 8.32 17.72
N GLY A 28 -2.97 8.49 19.03
CA GLY A 28 -2.00 8.23 20.11
C GLY A 28 -0.64 8.95 20.01
N PRO A 29 0.26 8.67 20.95
CA PRO A 29 1.63 9.21 20.94
C PRO A 29 2.60 8.36 20.10
N VAL A 30 2.21 7.14 19.69
CA VAL A 30 3.05 6.18 18.95
C VAL A 30 2.32 5.65 17.73
N VAL A 31 3.07 5.14 16.74
CA VAL A 31 2.50 4.45 15.57
C VAL A 31 2.71 2.95 15.74
N PRO A 32 1.63 2.16 15.96
CA PRO A 32 1.77 0.72 16.10
C PRO A 32 2.02 0.06 14.74
N VAL A 33 3.04 -0.80 14.68
CA VAL A 33 3.43 -1.56 13.48
C VAL A 33 3.15 -3.05 13.72
N PRO A 34 2.27 -3.69 12.96
CA PRO A 34 2.03 -5.13 13.09
C PRO A 34 3.23 -5.95 12.60
N GLY A 35 3.82 -6.75 13.49
CA GLY A 35 5.01 -7.54 13.19
C GLY A 35 6.28 -6.69 13.08
N SER A 36 7.21 -7.08 12.22
CA SER A 36 8.50 -6.37 12.05
C SER A 36 8.40 -5.13 11.15
N GLY A 37 7.37 -5.03 10.31
CA GLY A 37 7.26 -4.00 9.28
C GLY A 37 8.28 -4.15 8.13
N ASN A 38 8.94 -5.31 8.02
CA ASN A 38 9.96 -5.56 6.98
C ASN A 38 9.38 -6.12 5.68
N ALA A 39 8.09 -6.46 5.65
CA ALA A 39 7.42 -6.86 4.41
C ALA A 39 7.54 -5.73 3.38
N ARG A 40 7.91 -6.10 2.17
CA ARG A 40 8.18 -5.17 1.07
C ARG A 40 6.94 -5.00 0.20
N PHE A 41 6.75 -3.78 -0.25
CA PHE A 41 5.71 -3.37 -1.20
C PHE A 41 6.38 -2.60 -2.33
N GLN A 42 5.71 -2.48 -3.46
CA GLN A 42 6.23 -1.75 -4.62
C GLN A 42 5.17 -0.73 -5.07
N PRO A 43 4.99 0.37 -4.32
CA PRO A 43 3.86 1.29 -4.50
C PRO A 43 3.85 1.90 -5.90
N LEU A 44 2.73 1.80 -6.60
CA LEU A 44 2.51 2.32 -7.94
C LEU A 44 1.44 3.42 -7.90
N SER A 45 1.73 4.55 -8.55
CA SER A 45 0.75 5.63 -8.71
C SER A 45 -0.46 5.15 -9.52
N ILE A 46 -1.66 5.58 -9.12
CA ILE A 46 -2.89 5.33 -9.88
C ILE A 46 -2.79 5.85 -11.32
N ASP A 47 -2.12 6.99 -11.55
CA ASP A 47 -1.94 7.57 -12.89
C ASP A 47 -1.13 6.63 -13.79
N ASP A 48 -0.06 6.03 -13.26
CA ASP A 48 0.78 5.10 -14.00
C ASP A 48 0.10 3.76 -14.23
N TRP A 49 -0.66 3.28 -13.24
CA TRP A 49 -1.47 2.08 -13.39
C TRP A 49 -2.52 2.25 -14.49
N VAL A 50 -3.27 3.36 -14.50
CA VAL A 50 -4.24 3.67 -15.55
C VAL A 50 -3.56 3.80 -16.90
N ARG A 51 -2.39 4.47 -16.97
CA ARG A 51 -1.61 4.60 -18.21
C ARG A 51 -1.24 3.24 -18.79
N ALA A 52 -0.75 2.32 -17.97
CA ALA A 52 -0.38 0.97 -18.40
C ALA A 52 -1.63 0.14 -18.79
N PHE A 53 -2.68 0.20 -17.98
CA PHE A 53 -3.96 -0.46 -18.26
C PHE A 53 -4.54 -0.05 -19.62
N MET A 54 -4.54 1.25 -19.93
CA MET A 54 -5.03 1.77 -21.21
C MET A 54 -4.17 1.34 -22.41
N LYS A 55 -2.88 1.02 -22.22
CA LYS A 55 -2.06 0.44 -23.28
C LYS A 55 -2.47 -1.00 -23.59
N ILE A 56 -2.71 -1.81 -22.56
CA ILE A 56 -3.13 -3.21 -22.73
C ILE A 56 -4.48 -3.29 -23.44
N LEU A 57 -5.44 -2.42 -23.08
CA LEU A 57 -6.75 -2.40 -23.73
C LEU A 57 -6.70 -2.02 -25.22
N LYS A 58 -5.66 -1.31 -25.67
CA LYS A 58 -5.48 -0.96 -27.08
C LYS A 58 -4.80 -2.05 -27.89
N ASP A 59 -4.14 -2.99 -27.22
CA ASP A 59 -3.47 -4.13 -27.86
C ASP A 59 -4.31 -5.40 -27.68
N THR A 60 -5.24 -5.61 -28.60
CA THR A 60 -6.15 -6.78 -28.58
C THR A 60 -5.45 -8.09 -28.97
N SER A 61 -4.17 -8.06 -29.35
CA SER A 61 -3.40 -9.26 -29.74
C SER A 61 -2.91 -10.07 -28.53
N ALA A 62 -2.70 -9.40 -27.39
CA ALA A 62 -2.14 -10.01 -26.19
C ALA A 62 -3.24 -10.60 -25.30
N CYS A 63 -3.77 -11.77 -25.64
CA CYS A 63 -4.82 -12.45 -24.89
C CYS A 63 -4.27 -13.59 -24.02
N ASN A 64 -4.89 -13.82 -22.85
CA ASN A 64 -4.51 -14.87 -21.88
C ASN A 64 -3.16 -14.60 -21.15
N GLU A 65 -2.84 -13.32 -20.95
CA GLU A 65 -1.60 -12.87 -20.32
C GLU A 65 -1.80 -12.43 -18.86
N ILE A 66 -0.74 -12.58 -18.07
CA ILE A 66 -0.65 -12.08 -16.69
C ILE A 66 0.27 -10.85 -16.69
N TYR A 67 -0.24 -9.73 -16.20
CA TYR A 67 0.53 -8.50 -16.05
C TYR A 67 0.73 -8.18 -14.58
N GLU A 68 2.00 -8.05 -14.19
CA GLU A 68 2.40 -7.62 -12.86
C GLU A 68 2.80 -6.15 -12.90
N PHE A 69 2.32 -5.37 -11.92
CA PHE A 69 2.54 -3.92 -11.89
C PHE A 69 3.14 -3.51 -10.55
N GLY A 70 4.35 -2.94 -10.59
CA GLY A 70 5.02 -2.37 -9.44
C GLY A 70 5.61 -1.00 -9.76
N GLY A 71 5.62 -0.11 -8.77
CA GLY A 71 6.37 1.14 -8.84
C GLY A 71 7.90 0.96 -8.99
N PRO A 72 8.66 2.05 -8.97
CA PRO A 72 10.06 2.04 -9.39
C PRO A 72 11.03 1.49 -8.32
N GLY A 73 10.54 1.10 -7.14
CA GLY A 73 11.37 0.59 -6.05
C GLY A 73 10.59 -0.22 -5.03
N HIS A 74 11.29 -1.15 -4.37
CA HIS A 74 10.76 -1.91 -3.23
C HIS A 74 10.95 -1.11 -1.96
N LEU A 75 9.88 -0.95 -1.19
CA LEU A 75 9.86 -0.26 0.10
C LEU A 75 9.30 -1.19 1.16
N THR A 76 9.96 -1.27 2.30
CA THR A 76 9.41 -1.91 3.49
C THR A 76 8.20 -1.13 4.02
N TYR A 77 7.32 -1.81 4.75
CA TYR A 77 6.21 -1.15 5.44
C TYR A 77 6.70 -0.04 6.38
N ASN A 78 7.84 -0.24 7.07
CA ASN A 78 8.47 0.78 7.90
C ASN A 78 8.86 2.03 7.09
N GLU A 79 9.50 1.86 5.92
CA GLU A 79 9.87 2.99 5.04
C GLU A 79 8.64 3.73 4.51
N ILE A 80 7.58 3.00 4.14
CA ILE A 80 6.31 3.60 3.70
C ILE A 80 5.72 4.47 4.81
N LEU A 81 5.64 3.96 6.05
CA LEU A 81 5.16 4.74 7.19
C LEU A 81 6.01 5.99 7.40
N GLN A 82 7.34 5.88 7.36
CA GLN A 82 8.25 7.02 7.54
C GLN A 82 8.08 8.09 6.46
N ILE A 83 7.91 7.69 5.20
CA ILE A 83 7.70 8.62 4.08
C ILE A 83 6.37 9.37 4.25
N ILE A 84 5.28 8.66 4.59
CA ILE A 84 3.97 9.29 4.84
C ILE A 84 4.04 10.23 6.04
N MET A 85 4.67 9.80 7.13
CA MET A 85 4.86 10.63 8.33
C MET A 85 5.65 11.91 8.03
N LYS A 86 6.70 11.81 7.20
CA LYS A 86 7.48 12.96 6.75
C LYS A 86 6.61 13.93 5.96
N GLU A 87 5.80 13.44 5.02
CA GLU A 87 4.93 14.29 4.20
C GLU A 87 3.81 14.95 5.03
N MET A 88 3.29 14.25 6.04
CA MET A 88 2.29 14.81 6.98
C MET A 88 2.89 15.69 8.08
N GLY A 89 4.23 15.81 8.17
CA GLY A 89 4.89 16.52 9.27
C GLY A 89 4.73 15.86 10.65
N ILE A 90 4.44 14.56 10.70
CA ILE A 90 4.20 13.81 11.95
C ILE A 90 5.52 13.21 12.46
N LYS A 91 5.85 13.48 13.73
CA LYS A 91 7.01 12.91 14.42
C LYS A 91 6.55 12.05 15.59
N LYS A 92 6.52 10.73 15.39
CA LYS A 92 6.14 9.72 16.39
C LYS A 92 7.08 8.52 16.30
N PRO A 93 7.36 7.80 17.39
CA PRO A 93 8.10 6.55 17.30
C PRO A 93 7.21 5.44 16.70
N LEU A 94 7.82 4.58 15.89
CA LEU A 94 7.21 3.33 15.46
C LEU A 94 7.36 2.29 16.58
N VAL A 95 6.29 1.57 16.92
CA VAL A 95 6.29 0.52 17.94
C VAL A 95 5.80 -0.78 17.32
N HIS A 96 6.69 -1.77 17.23
CA HIS A 96 6.39 -3.08 16.67
C HIS A 96 5.62 -3.94 17.67
N ILE A 97 4.47 -4.45 17.24
CA ILE A 97 3.57 -5.27 18.06
C ILE A 97 3.47 -6.65 17.42
N PRO A 98 3.67 -7.75 18.16
CA PRO A 98 3.44 -9.10 17.66
C PRO A 98 2.06 -9.24 17.01
N VAL A 99 2.02 -9.78 15.78
CA VAL A 99 0.79 -9.86 14.97
C VAL A 99 -0.34 -10.58 15.70
N GLY A 100 -0.03 -11.59 16.51
CA GLY A 100 -1.01 -12.30 17.33
C GLY A 100 -1.75 -11.40 18.32
N LEU A 101 -1.04 -10.44 18.93
CA LEU A 101 -1.66 -9.47 19.85
C LEU A 101 -2.53 -8.47 19.10
N VAL A 102 -2.08 -8.01 17.92
CA VAL A 102 -2.90 -7.13 17.07
C VAL A 102 -4.19 -7.84 16.64
N LYS A 103 -4.10 -9.11 16.25
CA LYS A 103 -5.27 -9.94 15.90
C LYS A 103 -6.24 -10.12 17.08
N ALA A 104 -5.72 -10.39 18.28
CA ALA A 104 -6.55 -10.53 19.48
C ALA A 104 -7.31 -9.23 19.83
N GLY A 105 -6.76 -8.06 19.47
CA GLY A 105 -7.39 -6.75 19.67
C GLY A 105 -8.48 -6.38 18.65
N ILE A 106 -8.66 -7.14 17.56
CA ILE A 106 -9.62 -6.80 16.49
C ILE A 106 -11.05 -6.56 17.02
N PRO A 107 -11.64 -7.43 17.88
CA PRO A 107 -13.00 -7.21 18.41
C PRO A 107 -13.15 -5.88 19.15
N LEU A 108 -12.10 -5.46 19.86
CA LEU A 108 -12.07 -4.19 20.59
C LEU A 108 -12.03 -3.01 19.63
N THR A 109 -11.22 -3.08 18.55
CA THR A 109 -11.20 -2.03 17.53
C THR A 109 -12.57 -1.88 16.85
N TYR A 110 -13.26 -2.99 16.58
CA TYR A 110 -14.61 -2.96 16.03
C TYR A 110 -15.61 -2.26 16.96
N LEU A 111 -15.55 -2.57 18.26
CA LEU A 111 -16.39 -1.91 19.26
C LEU A 111 -16.14 -0.40 19.31
N PHE A 112 -14.88 0.03 19.35
CA PHE A 112 -14.54 1.45 19.36
C PHE A 112 -14.99 2.20 18.10
N ARG A 113 -14.90 1.57 16.93
CA ARG A 113 -15.45 2.14 15.68
C ARG A 113 -16.96 2.31 15.76
N LYS A 114 -17.68 1.34 16.32
CA LYS A 114 -19.13 1.43 16.54
C LYS A 114 -19.51 2.57 17.49
N LEU A 115 -18.62 2.90 18.43
CA LEU A 115 -18.76 4.04 19.35
C LEU A 115 -18.37 5.40 18.71
N GLY A 116 -18.09 5.43 17.41
CA GLY A 116 -17.78 6.66 16.66
C GLY A 116 -16.31 7.07 16.68
N MET A 117 -15.42 6.25 17.24
CA MET A 117 -13.98 6.52 17.18
C MET A 117 -13.45 6.24 15.77
N LYS A 118 -12.70 7.19 15.22
CA LYS A 118 -12.01 7.04 13.92
C LYS A 118 -10.77 6.17 14.08
N ILE A 119 -10.98 4.86 14.04
CA ILE A 119 -9.92 3.85 14.05
C ILE A 119 -9.94 3.16 12.68
N PRO A 120 -8.77 2.99 12.04
CA PRO A 120 -8.72 2.32 10.74
C PRO A 120 -9.29 0.90 10.86
N PRO A 121 -10.04 0.42 9.86
CA PRO A 121 -10.47 -0.96 9.80
C PRO A 121 -9.23 -1.87 9.72
N VAL A 122 -9.21 -2.91 10.57
CA VAL A 122 -8.15 -3.93 10.58
C VAL A 122 -8.80 -5.30 10.52
N SER A 123 -8.49 -6.08 9.49
CA SER A 123 -8.88 -7.48 9.35
C SER A 123 -7.69 -8.41 9.59
N ALA A 124 -7.97 -9.67 9.97
CA ALA A 124 -6.91 -10.67 10.17
C ALA A 124 -6.15 -10.96 8.86
N GLU A 125 -6.85 -10.88 7.72
CA GLU A 125 -6.31 -11.05 6.37
C GLU A 125 -5.39 -9.89 6.01
N GLN A 126 -5.79 -8.65 6.27
CA GLN A 126 -4.93 -7.47 6.05
C GLN A 126 -3.64 -7.57 6.88
N LEU A 127 -3.74 -8.00 8.14
CA LEU A 127 -2.57 -8.22 8.97
C LEU A 127 -1.64 -9.31 8.40
N ASN A 128 -2.19 -10.38 7.84
CA ASN A 128 -1.40 -11.42 7.17
C ASN A 128 -0.72 -10.90 5.90
N LEU A 129 -1.41 -10.06 5.12
CA LEU A 129 -0.84 -9.43 3.92
C LEU A 129 0.34 -8.52 4.29
N LEU A 130 0.26 -7.81 5.41
CA LEU A 130 1.38 -7.00 5.92
C LEU A 130 2.61 -7.81 6.36
N GLN A 131 2.54 -9.14 6.39
CA GLN A 131 3.69 -10.00 6.73
C GLN A 131 4.35 -10.64 5.51
N ARG A 132 3.87 -10.38 4.30
CA ARG A 132 4.36 -11.01 3.07
C ARG A 132 4.76 -9.95 2.06
N ASP A 133 5.85 -10.20 1.35
CA ASP A 133 6.26 -9.32 0.27
C ASP A 133 5.19 -9.29 -0.82
N ASN A 134 4.81 -8.08 -1.22
CA ASN A 134 3.93 -7.77 -2.32
C ASN A 134 4.72 -6.96 -3.36
N ILE A 135 5.59 -7.65 -4.10
CA ILE A 135 6.54 -7.07 -5.07
C ILE A 135 6.55 -7.87 -6.36
N THR A 136 7.02 -7.25 -7.44
CA THR A 136 7.38 -7.89 -8.71
C THR A 136 8.80 -7.43 -9.09
N ASP A 137 9.21 -7.71 -10.32
CA ASP A 137 10.46 -7.21 -10.88
C ASP A 137 10.48 -5.67 -10.88
N ILE A 138 11.62 -5.10 -10.53
CA ILE A 138 11.77 -3.64 -10.36
C ILE A 138 11.56 -2.87 -11.66
N ASP A 139 11.87 -3.50 -12.79
CA ASP A 139 11.76 -2.98 -14.15
C ASP A 139 10.47 -3.41 -14.85
N SER A 140 9.53 -4.09 -14.16
CA SER A 140 8.28 -4.62 -14.74
C SER A 140 7.54 -3.60 -15.61
N MET A 141 7.37 -2.38 -15.12
CA MET A 141 6.68 -1.32 -15.85
C MET A 141 7.46 -0.78 -17.05
N GLU A 142 8.79 -0.66 -16.92
CA GLU A 142 9.66 -0.20 -18.00
C GLU A 142 9.69 -1.23 -19.13
N ARG A 143 9.82 -2.52 -18.78
CA ARG A 143 9.86 -3.64 -19.70
C ARG A 143 8.53 -3.84 -20.43
N LEU A 144 7.41 -3.80 -19.71
CA LEU A 144 6.08 -4.07 -20.29
C LEU A 144 5.47 -2.86 -21.00
N PHE A 145 5.73 -1.65 -20.52
CA PHE A 145 5.04 -0.45 -21.00
C PHE A 145 5.96 0.65 -21.50
N GLY A 146 7.28 0.49 -21.43
CA GLY A 146 8.25 1.44 -22.00
C GLY A 146 8.30 2.79 -21.28
N PHE A 147 7.92 2.86 -20.01
CA PHE A 147 8.08 4.07 -19.21
C PHE A 147 8.43 3.76 -17.75
N LYS A 148 9.21 4.66 -17.14
CA LYS A 148 9.56 4.59 -15.73
C LYS A 148 8.42 5.14 -14.87
N PRO A 149 7.93 4.39 -13.86
CA PRO A 149 6.88 4.87 -12.97
C PRO A 149 7.34 6.04 -12.09
N GLU A 150 6.36 6.82 -11.62
CA GLU A 150 6.56 7.89 -10.65
C GLU A 150 7.05 7.34 -9.29
N PRO A 151 8.10 7.94 -8.67
CA PRO A 151 8.55 7.57 -7.34
C PRO A 151 7.48 7.76 -6.26
N PHE A 152 7.49 6.90 -5.24
CA PHE A 152 6.49 6.90 -4.17
C PHE A 152 6.40 8.26 -3.45
N GLU A 153 7.54 8.92 -3.19
CA GLU A 153 7.61 10.22 -2.54
C GLU A 153 6.92 11.33 -3.33
N LYS A 154 6.78 11.17 -4.65
CA LYS A 154 6.05 12.11 -5.50
C LYS A 154 4.57 11.74 -5.59
N ALA A 155 4.27 10.45 -5.72
CA ALA A 155 2.89 9.95 -5.75
C ALA A 155 2.15 10.26 -4.44
N ILE A 156 2.81 10.11 -3.29
CA ILE A 156 2.19 10.28 -1.97
C ILE A 156 1.77 11.73 -1.69
N LYS A 157 2.43 12.73 -2.29
CA LYS A 157 2.05 14.15 -2.16
C LYS A 157 0.67 14.46 -2.71
N LYS A 158 0.20 13.64 -3.66
CA LYS A 158 -1.14 13.75 -4.24
C LYS A 158 -2.20 13.06 -3.37
N ALA A 159 -1.78 12.12 -2.52
CA ALA A 159 -2.66 11.24 -1.74
C ALA A 159 -2.76 11.64 -0.26
N VAL A 160 -1.81 12.42 0.25
CA VAL A 160 -1.80 12.96 1.63
C VAL A 160 -2.54 14.29 1.70
#